data_AF-A0A134ABQ4-F1
#
_entry.id   AF-A0A134ABQ4-F1
#
_cell.length_a   1.000
_cell.length_b   1.000
_cell.length_c   1.000
_cell.angle_alpha   90.00
_cell.angle_beta   90.00
_cell.angle_gamma   90.00
#
_symmetry.space_group_name_H-M   'P 1'
#
loop_
_entity.id
_entity.type
_entity.pdbx_description
1 polymer ?
#
loop_
_entity_poly.entity_id
_entity_poly.type
_entity_poly.pdbx_seq_one_letter_code
_entity_poly.pdbx_strand_id
1 'polypeptide(L)'
;MFLKSKVKGGIMNNKGIIGVRDKVPTAMLLPLSLQHTFAMFGASVLVPILFNVNPGIVLLMNGIGTLLFIFITKGKAPAYLGSSFAFLGVGTVIINTMGYRYALGAFATTGLLGCVLAYLIYKFRTDWINIVLPPAAMGAVVSLIGLELAGATINGGKIGANILTQNSTSADVCVFLITIITAILGSVVFRKFLGTIPILIAIIVGYISALAYGMIDFSSVTTTTLFTVPQFQFPIFDLKASLIMLPALLVITSEHISHQVVTSNIIGQNLLEDPGLHRSIFADNFSTMLSALVGGVPTTTYGENIGVMAVTKVYSVYVIAGAAVISICMAFIGPLSMLIQSIPGNVIGGVTFLLYGMIGTSGIRLLVDSKVDYSNSQNLILTSVVFITGLSGIGINFFGIQLKGMVLASMVAVILSLTFHFLNKFGLTNNK
;
A
#
# COMPACT_ATOMS: atom_id res chain seq x y z
N MET A 1 -12.46 -38.05 -16.87
CA MET A 1 -13.83 -38.11 -17.42
C MET A 1 -14.75 -37.54 -16.33
N PHE A 2 -15.75 -36.72 -16.67
CA PHE A 2 -16.41 -35.67 -15.85
C PHE A 2 -15.60 -34.36 -15.78
N LEU A 3 -16.01 -33.20 -16.28
CA LEU A 3 -17.23 -32.75 -16.98
C LEU A 3 -16.83 -31.58 -17.89
N LYS A 4 -16.87 -31.77 -19.22
CA LYS A 4 -16.88 -30.69 -20.22
C LYS A 4 -18.33 -30.21 -20.34
N SER A 5 -18.64 -29.03 -19.80
CA SER A 5 -19.91 -28.34 -20.05
C SER A 5 -19.63 -27.08 -20.87
N LYS A 6 -20.14 -27.06 -22.11
CA LYS A 6 -20.14 -25.93 -23.04
C LYS A 6 -20.96 -24.79 -22.44
N VAL A 7 -20.30 -23.72 -21.98
CA VAL A 7 -20.95 -22.42 -21.80
C VAL A 7 -20.89 -21.68 -23.14
N LYS A 8 -22.06 -21.46 -23.74
CA LYS A 8 -22.26 -20.60 -24.91
C LYS A 8 -22.23 -19.13 -24.47
N GLY A 9 -21.47 -18.30 -25.19
CA GLY A 9 -21.67 -16.85 -25.24
C GLY A 9 -20.73 -16.02 -24.35
N GLY A 10 -19.51 -15.78 -24.83
CA GLY A 10 -18.52 -14.91 -24.21
C GLY A 10 -17.13 -15.37 -24.62
N ILE A 11 -16.45 -14.57 -25.44
CA ILE A 11 -15.19 -14.90 -26.10
C ILE A 11 -14.13 -15.25 -25.03
N MET A 12 -13.92 -16.55 -24.77
CA MET A 12 -12.65 -17.00 -24.22
C MET A 12 -11.62 -16.80 -25.34
N ASN A 13 -10.85 -15.72 -25.25
CA ASN A 13 -9.69 -15.56 -26.10
C ASN A 13 -8.75 -16.77 -25.85
N ASN A 14 -8.14 -17.30 -26.90
CA ASN A 14 -7.42 -18.58 -26.97
C ASN A 14 -6.19 -18.73 -26.02
N LYS A 15 -6.05 -17.86 -25.00
CA LYS A 15 -4.94 -17.80 -24.04
C LYS A 15 -5.36 -17.81 -22.55
N GLY A 16 -6.64 -17.99 -22.22
CA GLY A 16 -7.07 -18.06 -20.80
C GLY A 16 -6.91 -16.75 -20.01
N ILE A 17 -6.73 -15.62 -20.71
CA ILE A 17 -6.64 -14.28 -20.13
C ILE A 17 -8.05 -13.69 -20.04
N ILE A 18 -8.41 -13.15 -18.88
CA ILE A 18 -9.68 -12.45 -18.67
C ILE A 18 -9.39 -10.94 -18.65
N GLY A 19 -9.95 -10.21 -19.62
CA GLY A 19 -9.75 -8.79 -19.79
C GLY A 19 -10.40 -7.93 -18.70
N VAL A 20 -10.04 -6.65 -18.70
CA VAL A 20 -10.42 -5.70 -17.64
C VAL A 20 -11.94 -5.58 -17.46
N ARG A 21 -12.69 -5.56 -18.57
CA ARG A 21 -14.15 -5.42 -18.57
C ARG A 21 -14.88 -6.72 -18.86
N ASP A 22 -14.17 -7.84 -18.86
CA ASP A 22 -14.77 -9.13 -19.10
C ASP A 22 -15.51 -9.59 -17.84
N LYS A 23 -16.74 -10.05 -18.02
CA LYS A 23 -17.49 -10.70 -16.94
C LYS A 23 -16.95 -12.12 -16.78
N VAL A 24 -16.63 -12.49 -15.54
CA VAL A 24 -16.32 -13.87 -15.21
C VAL A 24 -17.61 -14.67 -15.02
N PRO A 25 -17.62 -15.97 -15.31
CA PRO A 25 -18.72 -16.86 -14.94
C PRO A 25 -19.04 -16.70 -13.45
N THR A 26 -20.34 -16.67 -13.11
CA THR A 26 -20.81 -16.44 -11.74
C THR A 26 -20.21 -17.41 -10.73
N ALA A 27 -19.98 -18.66 -11.12
CA ALA A 27 -19.32 -19.67 -10.29
C ALA A 27 -17.84 -19.35 -9.98
N MET A 28 -17.16 -18.58 -10.82
CA MET A 28 -15.75 -18.17 -10.62
C MET A 28 -15.63 -16.79 -9.97
N LEU A 29 -16.68 -15.97 -10.01
CA LEU A 29 -16.66 -14.63 -9.43
C LEU A 29 -16.31 -14.65 -7.94
N LEU A 30 -17.01 -15.48 -7.15
CA LEU A 30 -16.81 -15.55 -5.71
C LEU A 30 -15.40 -16.07 -5.33
N PRO A 31 -14.90 -17.21 -5.87
CA PRO A 31 -13.55 -17.67 -5.57
C PRO A 31 -12.45 -16.68 -5.93
N LEU A 32 -12.54 -16.03 -7.11
CA LEU A 32 -11.56 -15.03 -7.54
C LEU A 32 -11.65 -13.76 -6.68
N SER A 33 -12.87 -13.34 -6.29
CA SER A 33 -13.05 -12.18 -5.40
C SER A 33 -12.44 -12.46 -4.03
N LEU A 34 -12.70 -13.64 -3.45
CA LEU A 34 -12.07 -14.08 -2.19
C LEU A 34 -10.55 -14.13 -2.30
N GLN A 35 -10.01 -14.58 -3.44
CA GLN A 35 -8.57 -14.58 -3.69
C GLN A 35 -7.98 -13.18 -3.58
N HIS A 36 -8.60 -12.19 -4.22
CA HIS A 36 -8.18 -10.80 -4.12
C HIS A 36 -8.37 -10.21 -2.72
N THR A 37 -9.48 -10.53 -2.05
CA THR A 37 -9.72 -10.09 -0.66
C THR A 37 -8.65 -10.62 0.28
N PHE A 38 -8.24 -11.88 0.15
CA PHE A 38 -7.24 -12.47 1.03
C PHE A 38 -5.81 -12.07 0.69
N ALA A 39 -5.51 -11.75 -0.58
CA ALA A 39 -4.19 -11.29 -1.00
C ALA A 39 -3.81 -9.95 -0.34
N MET A 40 -4.73 -8.98 -0.35
CA MET A 40 -4.52 -7.68 0.30
C MET A 40 -4.70 -7.71 1.82
N PHE A 41 -5.43 -8.70 2.36
CA PHE A 41 -5.93 -8.67 3.74
C PHE A 41 -4.77 -8.47 4.71
N GLY A 42 -3.69 -9.24 4.54
CA GLY A 42 -2.50 -9.16 5.37
C GLY A 42 -1.94 -7.74 5.48
N ALA A 43 -1.69 -7.06 4.36
CA ALA A 43 -1.18 -5.69 4.38
C ALA A 43 -2.23 -4.66 4.86
N SER A 44 -3.50 -4.82 4.46
CA SER A 44 -4.58 -3.89 4.81
C SER A 44 -4.84 -3.82 6.32
N VAL A 45 -4.72 -4.94 7.03
CA VAL A 45 -4.96 -4.98 8.48
C VAL A 45 -3.76 -4.54 9.31
N LEU A 46 -2.57 -4.40 8.72
CA LEU A 46 -1.39 -3.99 9.46
C LEU A 46 -1.46 -2.53 9.89
N VAL A 47 -1.77 -1.60 8.97
CA VAL A 47 -1.85 -0.16 9.30
C VAL A 47 -2.82 0.13 10.46
N PRO A 48 -4.06 -0.41 10.51
CA PRO A 48 -4.92 -0.19 11.67
C PRO A 48 -4.34 -0.77 12.97
N ILE A 49 -3.65 -1.91 12.93
CA ILE A 49 -2.95 -2.42 14.11
C ILE A 49 -1.83 -1.45 14.54
N LEU A 50 -1.04 -0.96 13.59
CA LEU A 50 0.08 -0.04 13.83
C LEU A 50 -0.38 1.29 14.43
N PHE A 51 -1.53 1.81 13.98
CA PHE A 51 -2.15 3.01 14.53
C PHE A 51 -3.07 2.75 15.74
N ASN A 52 -3.24 1.48 16.13
CA ASN A 52 -4.12 1.05 17.22
C ASN A 52 -5.58 1.53 17.03
N VAL A 53 -6.12 1.31 15.83
CA VAL A 53 -7.50 1.66 15.45
C VAL A 53 -8.27 0.45 14.95
N ASN A 54 -9.60 0.56 14.94
CA ASN A 54 -10.47 -0.55 14.59
C ASN A 54 -10.21 -1.04 13.14
N PRO A 55 -9.83 -2.30 12.92
CA PRO A 55 -9.60 -2.81 11.55
C PRO A 55 -10.87 -2.82 10.69
N GLY A 56 -12.05 -2.88 11.30
CA GLY A 56 -13.34 -2.88 10.61
C GLY A 56 -13.59 -1.59 9.83
N ILE A 57 -13.29 -0.41 10.40
CA ILE A 57 -13.49 0.87 9.68
C ILE A 57 -12.55 0.95 8.45
N VAL A 58 -11.35 0.39 8.55
CA VAL A 58 -10.40 0.30 7.44
C VAL A 58 -10.89 -0.67 6.37
N LEU A 59 -11.36 -1.87 6.73
CA LEU A 59 -11.93 -2.82 5.76
C LEU A 59 -13.17 -2.26 5.05
N LEU A 60 -14.00 -1.50 5.76
CA LEU A 60 -15.16 -0.81 5.21
C LEU A 60 -14.72 0.22 4.18
N MET A 61 -13.81 1.12 4.55
CA MET A 61 -13.38 2.22 3.69
C MET A 61 -12.50 1.78 2.52
N ASN A 62 -11.69 0.73 2.67
CA ASN A 62 -10.94 0.12 1.58
C ASN A 62 -11.90 -0.46 0.51
N GLY A 63 -12.98 -1.12 0.94
CA GLY A 63 -14.00 -1.64 0.03
C GLY A 63 -14.79 -0.51 -0.66
N ILE A 64 -15.28 0.48 0.10
CA ILE A 64 -15.99 1.64 -0.46
C ILE A 64 -15.07 2.42 -1.43
N GLY A 65 -13.83 2.67 -1.02
CA GLY A 65 -12.81 3.33 -1.82
C GLY A 65 -12.53 2.59 -3.12
N THR A 66 -12.43 1.27 -3.07
CA THR A 66 -12.24 0.44 -4.27
C THR A 66 -13.41 0.54 -5.25
N LEU A 67 -14.66 0.48 -4.75
CA LEU A 67 -15.85 0.64 -5.60
C LEU A 67 -15.90 2.03 -6.22
N LEU A 68 -15.59 3.06 -5.43
CA LEU A 68 -15.49 4.44 -5.90
C LEU A 68 -14.37 4.61 -6.94
N PHE A 69 -13.23 3.95 -6.75
CA PHE A 69 -12.13 3.93 -7.71
C PHE A 69 -12.55 3.34 -9.04
N ILE A 70 -13.18 2.17 -9.03
CA ILE A 70 -13.72 1.52 -10.23
C ILE A 70 -14.72 2.44 -10.93
N PHE A 71 -15.61 3.09 -10.17
CA PHE A 71 -16.60 4.02 -10.73
C PHE A 71 -15.94 5.23 -11.42
N ILE A 72 -15.04 5.94 -10.74
CA ILE A 72 -14.38 7.15 -11.26
C ILE A 72 -13.50 6.84 -12.48
N THR A 73 -12.80 5.71 -12.44
CA THR A 73 -11.97 5.21 -13.54
C THR A 73 -12.78 4.54 -14.66
N LYS A 74 -14.12 4.61 -14.62
CA LYS A 74 -15.05 4.04 -15.61
C LYS A 74 -14.85 2.53 -15.81
N GLY A 75 -14.39 1.80 -14.80
CA GLY A 75 -14.09 0.37 -14.87
C GLY A 75 -13.03 0.03 -15.93
N LYS A 76 -12.04 0.91 -16.12
CA LYS A 76 -10.90 0.69 -17.04
C LYS A 76 -9.59 0.40 -16.33
N ALA A 77 -9.46 0.75 -15.05
CA ALA A 77 -8.27 0.48 -14.25
C ALA A 77 -8.60 -0.56 -13.18
N PRO A 78 -8.11 -1.80 -13.29
CA PRO A 78 -8.31 -2.78 -12.22
C PRO A 78 -7.33 -2.49 -11.09
N ALA A 79 -7.84 -1.95 -9.99
CA ALA A 79 -7.05 -1.73 -8.80
C ALA A 79 -7.91 -1.89 -7.56
N TYR A 80 -7.31 -2.47 -6.52
CA TYR A 80 -7.88 -2.50 -5.19
C TYR A 80 -7.20 -1.43 -4.34
N LEU A 81 -7.99 -0.66 -3.59
CA LEU A 81 -7.48 0.34 -2.65
C LEU A 81 -7.37 -0.27 -1.26
N GLY A 82 -6.17 -0.26 -0.70
CA GLY A 82 -5.91 -0.67 0.68
C GLY A 82 -5.15 0.40 1.46
N SER A 83 -4.78 0.11 2.70
CA SER A 83 -4.09 1.01 3.61
C SER A 83 -2.68 1.41 3.12
N SER A 84 -2.39 2.71 3.00
CA SER A 84 -1.08 3.19 2.52
C SER A 84 -0.01 3.23 3.61
N PHE A 85 1.16 2.68 3.30
CA PHE A 85 2.30 2.67 4.22
C PHE A 85 3.10 3.98 4.18
N ALA A 86 2.93 4.79 3.12
CA ALA A 86 3.56 6.11 3.00
C ALA A 86 3.19 7.07 4.15
N PHE A 87 2.07 6.80 4.83
CA PHE A 87 1.59 7.60 5.95
C PHE A 87 2.06 7.09 7.31
N LEU A 88 2.71 5.92 7.42
CA LEU A 88 3.06 5.32 8.72
C LEU A 88 4.05 6.18 9.50
N GLY A 89 5.16 6.61 8.87
CA GLY A 89 6.19 7.39 9.56
C GLY A 89 5.63 8.69 10.12
N VAL A 90 5.12 9.55 9.23
CA VAL A 90 4.59 10.87 9.60
C VAL A 90 3.31 10.77 10.43
N GLY A 91 2.42 9.83 10.10
CA GLY A 91 1.19 9.58 10.85
C GLY A 91 1.49 9.19 12.29
N THR A 92 2.44 8.30 12.53
CA THR A 92 2.86 7.90 13.89
C THR A 92 3.39 9.09 14.69
N VAL A 93 4.14 10.00 14.06
CA VAL A 93 4.61 11.24 14.72
C VAL A 93 3.43 12.10 15.19
N ILE A 94 2.43 12.33 14.34
CA ILE A 94 1.24 13.11 14.71
C ILE A 94 0.42 12.39 15.78
N ILE A 95 0.24 11.08 15.65
CA ILE A 95 -0.52 10.27 16.62
C ILE A 95 0.12 10.34 18.00
N ASN A 96 1.44 10.21 18.10
CA ASN A 96 2.15 10.22 19.39
C ASN A 96 2.23 11.61 20.03
N THR A 97 2.18 12.69 19.25
CA THR A 97 2.33 14.06 19.75
C THR A 97 1.00 14.78 19.96
N MET A 98 0.00 14.52 19.13
CA MET A 98 -1.29 15.23 19.09
C MET A 98 -2.48 14.28 19.25
N GLY A 99 -2.36 13.03 18.83
CA GLY A 99 -3.41 12.02 18.88
C GLY A 99 -4.02 11.69 17.51
N TYR A 100 -4.69 10.55 17.41
CA TYR A 100 -5.20 10.01 16.14
C TYR A 100 -6.22 10.91 15.44
N ARG A 101 -7.05 11.66 16.18
CA ARG A 101 -8.02 12.59 15.57
C ARG A 101 -7.37 13.71 14.77
N TYR A 102 -6.20 14.17 15.18
CA TYR A 102 -5.42 15.17 14.43
C TYR A 102 -4.76 14.53 13.21
N ALA A 103 -4.32 13.28 13.31
CA ALA A 103 -3.85 12.52 12.16
C ALA A 103 -4.95 12.33 11.12
N LEU A 104 -6.21 12.04 11.52
CA LEU A 104 -7.37 12.01 10.62
C LEU A 104 -7.58 13.34 9.90
N GLY A 105 -7.50 14.48 10.61
CA GLY A 105 -7.59 15.80 9.99
C GLY A 105 -6.49 16.06 8.96
N ALA A 106 -5.27 15.64 9.28
CA ALA A 106 -4.13 15.73 8.37
C ALA A 106 -4.29 14.80 7.14
N PHE A 107 -4.73 13.55 7.34
CA PHE A 107 -5.02 12.60 6.27
C PHE A 107 -6.11 13.12 5.33
N ALA A 108 -7.21 13.66 5.87
CA ALA A 108 -8.28 14.26 5.10
C ALA A 108 -7.79 15.45 4.27
N THR A 109 -6.97 16.32 4.88
CA THR A 109 -6.37 17.47 4.20
C THR A 109 -5.42 17.03 3.08
N THR A 110 -4.58 16.02 3.32
CA THR A 110 -3.70 15.46 2.29
C THR A 110 -4.48 14.84 1.14
N GLY A 111 -5.55 14.09 1.41
CA GLY A 111 -6.43 13.57 0.38
C GLY A 111 -7.10 14.66 -0.46
N LEU A 112 -7.55 15.76 0.19
CA LEU A 112 -8.08 16.92 -0.52
C LEU A 112 -7.01 17.57 -1.43
N LEU A 113 -5.80 17.77 -0.93
CA LEU A 113 -4.70 18.31 -1.72
C LEU A 113 -4.31 17.39 -2.89
N GLY A 114 -4.39 16.07 -2.70
CA GLY A 114 -4.22 15.09 -3.78
C GLY A 114 -5.34 15.15 -4.83
N CYS A 115 -6.58 15.48 -4.45
CA CYS A 115 -7.65 15.75 -5.40
C CYS A 115 -7.37 17.02 -6.22
N VAL A 116 -6.85 18.08 -5.57
CA VAL A 116 -6.40 19.30 -6.25
C VAL A 116 -5.25 18.99 -7.20
N LEU A 117 -4.28 18.16 -6.78
CA LEU A 117 -3.19 17.69 -7.63
C LEU A 117 -3.71 16.95 -8.87
N ALA A 118 -4.67 16.03 -8.71
CA ALA A 118 -5.32 15.37 -9.82
C ALA A 118 -6.00 16.35 -10.80
N TYR A 119 -6.65 17.40 -10.29
CA TYR A 119 -7.22 18.46 -11.13
C TYR A 119 -6.13 19.21 -11.91
N LEU A 120 -4.99 19.51 -11.29
CA LEU A 120 -3.84 20.10 -11.97
C LEU A 120 -3.30 19.17 -13.07
N ILE A 121 -3.23 17.86 -12.82
CA ILE A 121 -2.82 16.87 -13.83
C ILE A 121 -3.83 16.80 -14.99
N TYR A 122 -5.13 16.91 -14.70
CA TYR A 122 -6.15 17.00 -15.74
C TYR A 122 -5.95 18.24 -16.63
N LYS A 123 -5.65 19.39 -16.03
CA LYS A 123 -5.50 20.67 -16.74
C LYS A 123 -4.17 20.80 -17.49
N PHE A 124 -3.07 20.40 -16.87
CA PHE A 124 -1.70 20.62 -17.36
C PHE A 124 -1.03 19.36 -17.91
N ARG A 125 -1.78 18.25 -18.05
CA ARG A 125 -1.28 16.94 -18.48
C ARG A 125 -0.19 16.39 -17.54
N THR A 126 0.48 15.31 -17.95
CA THR A 126 1.41 14.53 -17.12
C THR A 126 2.89 14.85 -17.36
N ASP A 127 3.23 15.64 -18.38
CA ASP A 127 4.63 15.80 -18.81
C ASP A 127 5.51 16.45 -17.75
N TRP A 128 4.95 17.38 -16.97
CA TRP A 128 5.64 18.03 -15.86
C TRP A 128 5.95 17.07 -14.71
N ILE A 129 5.20 15.98 -14.55
CA ILE A 129 5.45 14.99 -13.50
C ILE A 129 6.80 14.31 -13.74
N ASN A 130 7.10 13.97 -15.00
CA ASN A 130 8.39 13.37 -15.36
C ASN A 130 9.57 14.33 -15.14
N ILE A 131 9.31 15.64 -15.07
CA ILE A 131 10.32 16.67 -14.73
C ILE A 131 10.52 16.76 -13.21
N VAL A 132 9.43 16.74 -12.44
CA VAL A 132 9.46 16.91 -10.98
C VAL A 132 9.87 15.62 -10.27
N LEU A 133 9.46 14.48 -10.80
CA LEU A 133 9.68 13.13 -10.29
C LEU A 133 10.03 12.21 -11.48
N PRO A 134 11.23 12.33 -12.07
CA PRO A 134 11.69 11.38 -13.07
C PRO A 134 11.78 9.96 -12.49
N PRO A 135 11.77 8.89 -13.32
CA PRO A 135 11.75 7.51 -12.84
C PRO A 135 12.85 7.17 -11.83
N ALA A 136 14.05 7.73 -12.00
CA ALA A 136 15.17 7.59 -11.05
C ALA A 136 14.83 8.11 -9.64
N ALA A 137 14.12 9.24 -9.54
CA ALA A 137 13.64 9.78 -8.26
C ALA A 137 12.47 8.95 -7.72
N MET A 138 11.46 8.66 -8.54
CA MET A 138 10.27 7.90 -8.11
C MET A 138 10.66 6.54 -7.54
N GLY A 139 11.50 5.78 -8.24
CA GLY A 139 11.91 4.46 -7.78
C GLY A 139 12.71 4.51 -6.49
N ALA A 140 13.58 5.52 -6.31
CA ALA A 140 14.31 5.73 -5.06
C ALA A 140 13.37 6.10 -3.89
N VAL A 141 12.43 7.03 -4.10
CA VAL A 141 11.45 7.44 -3.08
C VAL A 141 10.54 6.27 -2.68
N VAL A 142 10.03 5.50 -3.65
CA VAL A 142 9.20 4.32 -3.37
C VAL A 142 10.00 3.25 -2.62
N SER A 143 11.26 3.05 -2.98
CA SER A 143 12.13 2.09 -2.30
C SER A 143 12.35 2.47 -0.82
N LEU A 144 12.50 3.77 -0.52
CA LEU A 144 12.70 4.27 0.83
C LEU A 144 11.51 4.00 1.76
N ILE A 145 10.28 3.91 1.24
CA ILE A 145 9.09 3.57 2.04
C ILE A 145 9.33 2.26 2.80
N GLY A 146 9.78 1.23 2.09
CA GLY A 146 10.07 -0.08 2.69
C GLY A 146 11.33 -0.07 3.54
N LEU A 147 12.41 0.55 3.06
CA LEU A 147 13.71 0.52 3.74
C LEU A 147 13.72 1.29 5.06
N GLU A 148 12.99 2.41 5.17
CA GLU A 148 12.88 3.19 6.40
C GLU A 148 12.11 2.44 7.49
N LEU A 149 11.10 1.67 7.09
CA LEU A 149 10.28 0.88 8.01
C LEU A 149 10.96 -0.41 8.46
N ALA A 150 12.10 -0.79 7.89
CA ALA A 150 12.82 -2.02 8.24
C ALA A 150 13.17 -2.11 9.74
N GLY A 151 13.58 -1.00 10.36
CA GLY A 151 13.87 -0.97 11.80
C GLY A 151 12.63 -1.25 12.66
N ALA A 152 11.43 -0.88 12.20
CA ALA A 152 10.20 -1.06 12.95
C ALA A 152 9.81 -2.54 13.10
N THR A 153 10.29 -3.44 12.24
CA THR A 153 9.90 -4.86 12.26
C THR A 153 10.53 -5.63 13.43
N ILE A 154 11.65 -5.13 13.95
CA ILE A 154 12.47 -5.80 14.98
C ILE A 154 12.53 -5.02 16.30
N ASN A 155 12.00 -3.79 16.31
CA ASN A 155 11.84 -3.00 17.52
C ASN A 155 10.58 -3.52 18.23
N GLY A 156 10.75 -4.13 19.40
CA GLY A 156 9.67 -4.80 20.12
C GLY A 156 8.46 -3.90 20.42
N GLY A 157 7.31 -4.53 20.62
CA GLY A 157 6.05 -3.85 20.94
C GLY A 157 4.88 -4.49 20.19
N LYS A 158 3.75 -3.79 20.10
CA LYS A 158 2.61 -4.25 19.28
C LYS A 158 2.89 -4.24 17.78
N ILE A 159 3.93 -3.52 17.36
CA ILE A 159 4.19 -3.16 15.96
C ILE A 159 5.44 -3.82 15.37
N GLY A 160 6.19 -4.57 16.17
CA GLY A 160 7.43 -5.22 15.76
C GLY A 160 7.80 -6.36 16.71
N ALA A 161 8.65 -7.27 16.24
CA ALA A 161 9.05 -8.44 17.00
C ALA A 161 9.98 -8.04 18.14
N ASN A 162 9.77 -8.63 19.32
CA ASN A 162 10.52 -8.32 20.52
C ASN A 162 11.89 -9.02 20.55
N ILE A 163 12.66 -8.96 19.44
CA ILE A 163 13.84 -9.81 19.22
C ILE A 163 15.17 -9.13 19.55
N LEU A 164 15.25 -7.81 19.43
CA LEU A 164 16.47 -7.03 19.75
C LEU A 164 16.37 -6.27 21.09
N THR A 165 15.36 -6.57 21.91
CA THR A 165 15.21 -5.95 23.23
C THR A 165 15.84 -6.80 24.32
N GLN A 166 16.18 -6.19 25.46
CA GLN A 166 16.75 -6.93 26.60
C GLN A 166 15.78 -7.95 27.21
N ASN A 167 14.48 -7.80 26.96
CA ASN A 167 13.42 -8.69 27.45
C ASN A 167 13.00 -9.74 26.40
N SER A 168 13.80 -9.92 25.34
CA SER A 168 13.55 -10.91 24.28
C SER A 168 13.57 -12.32 24.86
N THR A 169 12.49 -13.07 24.61
CA THR A 169 12.40 -14.49 24.98
C THR A 169 12.67 -15.38 23.78
N SER A 170 13.07 -16.64 24.02
CA SER A 170 13.22 -17.62 22.93
C SER A 170 11.92 -17.84 22.16
N ALA A 171 10.77 -17.71 22.85
CA ALA A 171 9.46 -17.81 22.22
C ALA A 171 9.22 -16.65 21.22
N ASP A 172 9.64 -15.43 21.54
CA ASP A 172 9.50 -14.27 20.64
C ASP A 172 10.25 -14.50 19.32
N VAL A 173 11.50 -14.98 19.43
CA VAL A 173 12.35 -15.31 18.27
C VAL A 173 11.76 -16.47 17.47
N CYS A 174 11.27 -17.53 18.13
CA CYS A 174 10.66 -18.68 17.45
C CYS A 174 9.42 -18.28 16.65
N VAL A 175 8.50 -17.52 17.23
CA VAL A 175 7.28 -17.06 16.54
C VAL A 175 7.63 -16.17 15.35
N PHE A 176 8.57 -15.23 15.53
CA PHE A 176 9.08 -14.39 14.45
C PHE A 176 9.66 -15.23 13.30
N LEU A 177 10.55 -16.18 13.61
CA LEU A 177 11.21 -17.04 12.62
C LEU A 177 10.22 -17.96 11.89
N ILE A 178 9.28 -18.58 12.61
CA ILE A 178 8.23 -19.42 12.01
C ILE A 178 7.42 -18.59 11.02
N THR A 179 7.05 -17.36 11.42
CA THR A 179 6.24 -16.47 10.59
C THR A 179 6.97 -16.06 9.32
N ILE A 180 8.21 -15.56 9.43
CA ILE A 180 8.99 -15.11 8.27
C ILE A 180 9.37 -16.27 7.34
N ILE A 181 9.77 -17.42 7.88
CA ILE A 181 10.09 -18.61 7.06
C ILE A 181 8.84 -19.07 6.30
N THR A 182 7.67 -19.08 6.95
CA THR A 182 6.41 -19.41 6.29
C THR A 182 6.08 -18.40 5.19
N ALA A 183 6.31 -17.10 5.43
CA ALA A 183 6.07 -16.06 4.43
C ALA A 183 6.99 -16.23 3.21
N ILE A 184 8.28 -16.49 3.43
CA ILE A 184 9.28 -16.69 2.38
C ILE A 184 8.97 -17.97 1.58
N LEU A 185 8.84 -19.11 2.26
CA LEU A 185 8.56 -20.39 1.62
C LEU A 185 7.20 -20.34 0.92
N GLY A 186 6.18 -19.74 1.54
CA GLY A 186 4.87 -19.59 0.93
C GLY A 186 4.92 -18.78 -0.35
N SER A 187 5.69 -17.68 -0.36
CA SER A 187 5.80 -16.79 -1.53
C SER A 187 6.55 -17.43 -2.72
N VAL A 188 7.39 -18.43 -2.47
CA VAL A 188 8.22 -19.08 -3.50
C VAL A 188 7.69 -20.48 -3.89
N VAL A 189 7.18 -21.25 -2.93
CA VAL A 189 6.83 -22.66 -3.11
C VAL A 189 5.35 -22.86 -3.41
N PHE A 190 4.46 -22.06 -2.82
CA PHE A 190 3.03 -22.26 -3.01
C PHE A 190 2.60 -22.00 -4.45
N ARG A 191 1.62 -22.77 -4.92
CA ARG A 191 1.12 -22.71 -6.30
C ARG A 191 -0.36 -22.39 -6.31
N LYS A 192 -0.84 -21.90 -7.45
CA LYS A 192 -2.26 -21.60 -7.69
C LYS A 192 -2.78 -20.63 -6.63
N PHE A 193 -3.92 -20.94 -5.99
CA PHE A 193 -4.55 -20.11 -4.97
C PHE A 193 -3.63 -19.81 -3.78
N LEU A 194 -2.90 -20.81 -3.26
CA LEU A 194 -2.03 -20.60 -2.11
C LEU A 194 -0.88 -19.64 -2.41
N GLY A 195 -0.39 -19.62 -3.65
CA GLY A 195 0.65 -18.68 -4.10
C GLY A 195 0.18 -17.23 -4.18
N THR A 196 -1.13 -16.97 -4.09
CA THR A 196 -1.69 -15.61 -4.10
C THR A 196 -2.01 -15.06 -2.71
N ILE A 197 -1.96 -15.90 -1.68
CA ILE A 197 -2.23 -15.51 -0.28
C ILE A 197 -1.10 -15.93 0.70
N PRO A 198 0.19 -15.93 0.30
CA PRO A 198 1.26 -16.46 1.15
C PRO A 198 1.42 -15.66 2.45
N ILE A 199 1.18 -14.36 2.40
CA ILE A 199 1.24 -13.47 3.57
C ILE A 199 0.14 -13.80 4.58
N LEU A 200 -1.09 -14.04 4.13
CA LEU A 200 -2.18 -14.45 5.01
C LEU A 200 -1.87 -15.79 5.69
N ILE A 201 -1.31 -16.75 4.93
CA ILE A 201 -0.91 -18.05 5.48
C ILE A 201 0.18 -17.88 6.55
N ALA A 202 1.16 -16.99 6.30
CA ALA A 202 2.19 -16.67 7.28
C ALA A 202 1.61 -16.07 8.57
N ILE A 203 0.64 -15.15 8.47
CA ILE A 203 -0.07 -14.62 9.64
C ILE A 203 -0.77 -15.75 10.41
N ILE A 204 -1.49 -16.64 9.71
CA ILE A 204 -2.21 -17.75 10.35
C ILE A 204 -1.25 -18.70 11.06
N VAL A 205 -0.17 -19.13 10.40
CA VAL A 205 0.82 -20.04 10.98
C VAL A 205 1.57 -19.39 12.13
N GLY A 206 1.94 -18.11 12.01
CA GLY A 206 2.53 -17.32 13.08
C GLY A 206 1.59 -17.15 14.27
N TYR A 207 0.30 -16.93 14.01
CA TYR A 207 -0.71 -16.84 15.07
C TYR A 207 -0.86 -18.18 15.80
N ILE A 208 -0.93 -19.31 15.08
CA ILE A 208 -0.98 -20.66 15.66
C ILE A 208 0.27 -20.95 16.50
N SER A 209 1.47 -20.56 16.05
CA SER A 209 2.68 -20.74 16.85
C SER A 209 2.66 -19.89 18.11
N ALA A 210 2.20 -18.64 18.02
CA ALA A 210 2.03 -17.78 19.19
C ALA A 210 0.98 -18.31 20.19
N LEU A 211 -0.06 -18.98 19.70
CA LEU A 211 -1.04 -19.68 20.55
C LEU A 211 -0.39 -20.80 21.35
N ALA A 212 0.49 -21.59 20.73
CA ALA A 212 1.20 -22.67 21.41
C ALA A 212 2.13 -22.16 22.52
N TYR A 213 2.63 -20.93 22.40
CA TYR A 213 3.44 -20.24 23.43
C TYR A 213 2.61 -19.43 24.44
N GLY A 214 1.27 -19.45 24.36
CA GLY A 214 0.40 -18.74 25.31
C GLY A 214 0.45 -17.21 25.19
N MET A 215 0.79 -16.67 24.02
CA MET A 215 0.99 -15.24 23.79
C MET A 215 -0.29 -14.47 23.43
N ILE A 216 -1.45 -15.14 23.39
CA ILE A 216 -2.71 -14.57 22.88
C ILE A 216 -3.79 -14.66 23.94
N ASP A 217 -4.50 -13.54 24.13
CA ASP A 217 -5.69 -13.45 24.96
C ASP A 217 -6.95 -13.40 24.08
N PHE A 218 -7.84 -14.37 24.29
CA PHE A 218 -9.11 -14.48 23.57
C PHE A 218 -10.30 -13.84 24.28
N SER A 219 -10.11 -13.25 25.46
CA SER A 219 -11.20 -12.69 26.26
C SER A 219 -12.06 -11.70 25.46
N SER A 220 -11.42 -10.83 24.68
CA SER A 220 -12.11 -9.86 23.81
C SER A 220 -12.87 -10.49 22.63
N VAL A 221 -12.47 -11.70 22.19
CA VAL A 221 -13.10 -12.41 21.06
C VAL A 221 -14.35 -13.16 21.52
N THR A 222 -14.37 -13.69 22.73
CA THR A 222 -15.53 -14.44 23.25
C THR A 222 -16.65 -13.52 23.73
N THR A 223 -16.34 -12.29 24.13
CA THR A 223 -17.32 -11.30 24.61
C THR A 223 -17.96 -10.47 23.51
N THR A 224 -17.42 -10.49 22.28
CA THR A 224 -17.92 -9.62 21.20
C THR A 224 -19.15 -10.21 20.51
N THR A 225 -20.06 -9.35 20.08
CA THR A 225 -21.21 -9.76 19.27
C THR A 225 -20.75 -10.15 17.86
N LEU A 226 -21.46 -11.10 17.24
CA LEU A 226 -21.11 -11.57 15.89
C LEU A 226 -21.11 -10.42 14.87
N PHE A 227 -22.12 -9.56 14.94
CA PHE A 227 -22.22 -8.35 14.13
C PHE A 227 -21.93 -7.11 14.96
N THR A 228 -21.07 -6.24 14.43
CA THR A 228 -20.70 -4.95 15.05
C THR A 228 -20.63 -3.88 13.97
N VAL A 229 -21.05 -2.66 14.31
CA VAL A 229 -20.80 -1.51 13.42
C VAL A 229 -19.36 -1.02 13.68
N PRO A 230 -18.55 -0.78 12.63
CA PRO A 230 -17.23 -0.18 12.79
C PRO A 230 -17.28 1.11 13.61
N GLN A 231 -16.27 1.33 14.46
CA GLN A 231 -16.21 2.53 15.28
C GLN A 231 -15.79 3.73 14.42
N PHE A 232 -16.72 4.66 14.23
CA PHE A 232 -16.50 5.91 13.53
C PHE A 232 -15.78 6.91 14.44
N GLN A 233 -14.83 7.64 13.87
CA GLN A 233 -14.10 8.68 14.58
C GLN A 233 -13.93 9.90 13.69
N PHE A 234 -14.32 11.08 14.18
CA PHE A 234 -14.28 12.31 13.38
C PHE A 234 -12.96 13.07 13.55
N PRO A 235 -12.45 13.66 12.45
CA PRO A 235 -11.19 14.39 12.44
C PRO A 235 -11.25 15.68 13.27
N ILE A 236 -10.08 16.09 13.77
CA ILE A 236 -9.82 17.46 14.24
C ILE A 236 -8.84 18.07 13.25
N PHE A 237 -9.24 19.14 12.57
CA PHE A 237 -8.40 19.83 11.62
C PHE A 237 -7.46 20.79 12.33
N ASP A 238 -6.16 20.54 12.17
CA ASP A 238 -5.10 21.41 12.66
C ASP A 238 -4.10 21.68 11.54
N LEU A 239 -3.68 22.94 11.44
CA LEU A 239 -2.79 23.39 10.37
C LEU A 239 -1.39 22.80 10.52
N LYS A 240 -0.87 22.66 11.75
CA LYS A 240 0.47 22.09 11.99
C LYS A 240 0.48 20.62 11.62
N ALA A 241 -0.52 19.84 12.05
CA ALA A 241 -0.67 18.43 11.67
C ALA A 241 -0.75 18.26 10.14
N SER A 242 -1.50 19.13 9.47
CA SER A 242 -1.64 19.10 8.01
C SER A 242 -0.32 19.44 7.29
N LEU A 243 0.43 20.42 7.78
CA LEU A 243 1.74 20.78 7.23
C LEU A 243 2.79 19.68 7.44
N ILE A 244 2.77 19.00 8.59
CA ILE A 244 3.63 17.86 8.88
C ILE A 244 3.35 16.72 7.88
N MET A 245 2.07 16.48 7.56
CA MET A 245 1.64 15.43 6.62
C MET A 245 1.86 15.77 5.15
N LEU A 246 1.99 17.05 4.80
CA LEU A 246 2.06 17.52 3.42
C LEU A 246 3.08 16.76 2.56
N PRO A 247 4.31 16.45 3.01
CA PRO A 247 5.27 15.74 2.17
C PRO A 247 4.88 14.29 1.85
N ALA A 248 4.03 13.65 2.67
CA ALA A 248 3.51 12.32 2.36
C ALA A 248 2.72 12.31 1.03
N LEU A 249 2.18 13.46 0.60
CA LEU A 249 1.52 13.63 -0.70
C LEU A 249 2.45 13.32 -1.88
N LEU A 250 3.74 13.67 -1.78
CA LEU A 250 4.71 13.40 -2.84
C LEU A 250 5.00 11.91 -2.96
N VAL A 251 5.10 11.24 -1.80
CA VAL A 251 5.37 9.82 -1.72
C VAL A 251 4.18 9.02 -2.26
N ILE A 252 2.96 9.29 -1.76
CA ILE A 252 1.76 8.57 -2.22
C ILE A 252 1.51 8.76 -3.72
N THR A 253 1.80 9.95 -4.25
CA THR A 253 1.71 10.21 -5.68
C THR A 253 2.70 9.35 -6.47
N SER A 254 3.95 9.26 -6.01
CA SER A 254 4.98 8.44 -6.65
C SER A 254 4.64 6.94 -6.59
N GLU A 255 4.17 6.48 -5.44
CA GLU A 255 3.70 5.10 -5.23
C GLU A 255 2.53 4.76 -6.17
N HIS A 256 1.52 5.63 -6.23
CA HIS A 256 0.37 5.41 -7.09
C HIS A 256 0.75 5.40 -8.58
N ILE A 257 1.61 6.32 -9.03
CA ILE A 257 2.11 6.32 -10.42
C ILE A 257 2.83 5.01 -10.71
N SER A 258 3.70 4.55 -9.81
CA SER A 258 4.41 3.26 -9.94
C SER A 258 3.43 2.10 -10.16
N HIS A 259 2.40 2.01 -9.31
CA HIS A 259 1.37 0.97 -9.44
C HIS A 259 0.60 1.05 -10.76
N GLN A 260 0.27 2.26 -11.24
CA GLN A 260 -0.38 2.42 -12.55
C GLN A 260 0.53 2.01 -13.71
N VAL A 261 1.84 2.33 -13.65
CA VAL A 261 2.82 1.91 -14.67
C VAL A 261 2.95 0.39 -14.70
N VAL A 262 3.15 -0.26 -13.54
CA VAL A 262 3.28 -1.72 -13.46
C VAL A 262 1.99 -2.41 -13.90
N THR A 263 0.82 -1.90 -13.49
CA THR A 263 -0.47 -2.45 -13.93
C THR A 263 -0.63 -2.30 -15.45
N SER A 264 -0.27 -1.14 -16.01
CA SER A 264 -0.32 -0.89 -17.46
C SER A 264 0.51 -1.92 -18.25
N ASN A 265 1.73 -2.20 -17.76
CA ASN A 265 2.64 -3.19 -18.35
C ASN A 265 2.06 -4.61 -18.28
N ILE A 266 1.39 -4.97 -17.18
CA ILE A 266 0.82 -6.30 -16.98
C ILE A 266 -0.42 -6.53 -17.85
N ILE A 267 -1.30 -5.54 -17.99
CA ILE A 267 -2.55 -5.66 -18.75
C ILE A 267 -2.38 -5.30 -20.24
N GLY A 268 -1.26 -4.68 -20.61
CA GLY A 268 -0.97 -4.24 -21.98
C GLY A 268 -1.79 -3.03 -22.43
N GLN A 269 -2.17 -2.13 -21.51
CA GLN A 269 -2.95 -0.92 -21.78
C GLN A 269 -2.39 0.26 -20.99
N ASN A 270 -2.29 1.44 -21.60
CA ASN A 270 -1.74 2.63 -20.94
C ASN A 270 -2.77 3.33 -20.04
N LEU A 271 -2.79 2.97 -18.74
CA LEU A 271 -3.73 3.54 -17.77
C LEU A 271 -3.49 5.03 -17.46
N LEU A 272 -2.27 5.52 -17.72
CA LEU A 272 -1.89 6.92 -17.55
C LEU A 272 -2.61 7.83 -18.55
N GLU A 273 -2.98 7.28 -19.70
CA GLU A 273 -3.69 7.95 -20.78
C GLU A 273 -5.19 7.65 -20.75
N ASP A 274 -5.59 6.38 -20.67
CA ASP A 274 -6.99 5.94 -20.57
C ASP A 274 -7.13 4.86 -19.49
N PRO A 275 -7.82 5.12 -18.36
CA PRO A 275 -8.77 6.21 -18.10
C PRO A 275 -8.12 7.57 -17.79
N GLY A 276 -6.80 7.60 -17.63
CA GLY A 276 -6.03 8.82 -17.39
C GLY A 276 -5.57 8.92 -15.95
N LEU A 277 -4.30 9.33 -15.75
CA LEU A 277 -3.68 9.45 -14.44
C LEU A 277 -4.46 10.37 -13.48
N HIS A 278 -5.02 11.46 -14.00
CA HIS A 278 -5.86 12.37 -13.23
C HIS A 278 -7.06 11.68 -12.56
N ARG A 279 -7.69 10.70 -13.22
CA ARG A 279 -8.85 9.97 -12.65
C ARG A 279 -8.42 9.02 -11.55
N SER A 280 -7.33 8.29 -11.77
CA SER A 280 -6.86 7.31 -10.81
C SER A 280 -6.29 8.00 -9.56
N ILE A 281 -5.51 9.09 -9.72
CA ILE A 281 -5.03 9.90 -8.59
C ILE A 281 -6.21 10.57 -7.85
N PHE A 282 -7.19 11.12 -8.58
CA PHE A 282 -8.37 11.70 -7.93
C PHE A 282 -9.12 10.66 -7.11
N ALA A 283 -9.40 9.49 -7.70
CA ALA A 283 -10.11 8.42 -7.01
C ALA A 283 -9.40 7.94 -5.73
N ASP A 284 -8.08 7.77 -5.81
CA ASP A 284 -7.28 7.30 -4.68
C ASP A 284 -7.23 8.33 -3.54
N ASN A 285 -6.96 9.59 -3.87
CA ASN A 285 -6.89 10.67 -2.88
C ASN A 285 -8.26 11.06 -2.34
N PHE A 286 -9.33 10.96 -3.15
CA PHE A 286 -10.69 11.17 -2.70
C PHE A 286 -11.13 10.05 -1.74
N SER A 287 -10.75 8.80 -2.03
CA SER A 287 -10.92 7.68 -1.10
C SER A 287 -10.19 7.93 0.22
N THR A 288 -8.93 8.38 0.18
CA THR A 288 -8.16 8.78 1.37
C THR A 288 -8.89 9.85 2.18
N MET A 289 -9.40 10.89 1.51
CA MET A 289 -10.15 11.96 2.17
C MET A 289 -11.40 11.41 2.87
N LEU A 290 -12.23 10.65 2.14
CA LEU A 290 -13.46 10.07 2.71
C LEU A 290 -13.16 9.11 3.86
N SER A 291 -12.12 8.27 3.73
CA SER A 291 -11.69 7.33 4.76
C SER A 291 -11.31 8.06 6.05
N ALA A 292 -10.52 9.12 5.92
CA ALA A 292 -10.08 9.92 7.06
C ALA A 292 -11.23 10.69 7.75
N LEU A 293 -12.25 11.12 7.00
CA LEU A 293 -13.42 11.81 7.58
C LEU A 293 -14.24 10.92 8.53
N VAL A 294 -14.14 9.60 8.39
CA VAL A 294 -14.92 8.62 9.16
C VAL A 294 -14.11 7.80 10.16
N GLY A 295 -12.80 8.03 10.25
CA GLY A 295 -11.92 7.34 11.20
C GLY A 295 -11.11 6.20 10.60
N GLY A 296 -11.11 6.06 9.27
CA GLY A 296 -10.26 5.14 8.55
C GLY A 296 -8.85 5.68 8.34
N VAL A 297 -8.06 4.93 7.57
CA VAL A 297 -6.67 5.26 7.24
C VAL A 297 -6.54 5.70 5.77
N PRO A 298 -5.48 6.41 5.40
CA PRO A 298 -5.19 6.74 4.00
C PRO A 298 -5.14 5.50 3.13
N THR A 299 -5.64 5.60 1.91
CA THR A 299 -5.68 4.51 0.95
C THR A 299 -4.66 4.70 -0.16
N THR A 300 -4.26 3.60 -0.79
CA THR A 300 -3.47 3.55 -2.03
C THR A 300 -3.83 2.30 -2.82
N THR A 301 -3.50 2.28 -4.10
CA THR A 301 -3.58 1.07 -4.92
C THR A 301 -2.61 0.00 -4.43
N TYR A 302 -2.99 -1.28 -4.42
CA TYR A 302 -2.18 -2.35 -3.81
C TYR A 302 -1.35 -3.16 -4.81
N GLY A 303 -0.03 -3.18 -4.57
CA GLY A 303 0.95 -3.99 -5.32
C GLY A 303 0.70 -5.49 -5.21
N GLU A 304 0.17 -5.97 -4.08
CA GLU A 304 -0.17 -7.38 -3.85
C GLU A 304 -1.24 -7.84 -4.84
N ASN A 305 -2.29 -7.04 -5.04
CA ASN A 305 -3.36 -7.35 -5.98
C ASN A 305 -2.87 -7.28 -7.43
N ILE A 306 -1.94 -6.36 -7.73
CA ILE A 306 -1.25 -6.31 -9.02
C ILE A 306 -0.44 -7.59 -9.25
N GLY A 307 0.22 -8.12 -8.22
CA GLY A 307 0.91 -9.41 -8.25
C GLY A 307 -0.06 -10.58 -8.53
N VAL A 308 -1.21 -10.62 -7.86
CA VAL A 308 -2.26 -11.63 -8.14
C VAL A 308 -2.70 -11.57 -9.59
N MET A 309 -2.96 -10.38 -10.12
CA MET A 309 -3.32 -10.19 -11.53
C MET A 309 -2.21 -10.65 -12.48
N ALA A 310 -0.95 -10.35 -12.15
CA ALA A 310 0.21 -10.73 -12.97
C ALA A 310 0.33 -12.26 -13.13
N VAL A 311 0.04 -13.01 -12.05
CA VAL A 311 0.11 -14.48 -12.00
C VAL A 311 -1.13 -15.13 -12.58
N THR A 312 -2.32 -14.69 -12.18
CA THR A 312 -3.60 -15.32 -12.57
C THR A 312 -4.06 -14.97 -13.98
N LYS A 313 -3.56 -13.86 -14.54
CA LYS A 313 -4.04 -13.29 -15.83
C LYS A 313 -5.54 -12.97 -15.82
N VAL A 314 -6.09 -12.70 -14.64
CA VAL A 314 -7.47 -12.23 -14.47
C VAL A 314 -7.44 -10.75 -14.10
N TYR A 315 -7.89 -9.89 -15.02
CA TYR A 315 -7.86 -8.43 -14.85
C TYR A 315 -9.24 -7.81 -14.60
N SER A 316 -10.27 -8.64 -14.46
CA SER A 316 -11.67 -8.20 -14.41
C SER A 316 -11.97 -7.27 -13.23
N VAL A 317 -12.45 -6.05 -13.51
CA VAL A 317 -12.89 -5.11 -12.48
C VAL A 317 -14.08 -5.62 -11.68
N TYR A 318 -14.87 -6.56 -12.23
CA TYR A 318 -15.99 -7.18 -11.51
C TYR A 318 -15.51 -8.09 -10.38
N VAL A 319 -14.38 -8.77 -10.57
CA VAL A 319 -13.73 -9.58 -9.53
C VAL A 319 -13.21 -8.67 -8.42
N ILE A 320 -12.58 -7.55 -8.77
CA ILE A 320 -12.11 -6.55 -7.80
C ILE A 320 -13.27 -5.90 -7.05
N ALA A 321 -14.38 -5.58 -7.73
CA ALA A 321 -15.60 -5.08 -7.10
C ALA A 321 -16.21 -6.11 -6.14
N GLY A 322 -16.22 -7.40 -6.51
CA GLY A 322 -16.63 -8.48 -5.62
C GLY A 322 -15.75 -8.56 -4.37
N ALA A 323 -14.43 -8.42 -4.52
CA ALA A 323 -13.50 -8.38 -3.40
C ALA A 323 -13.77 -7.21 -2.45
N ALA A 324 -14.14 -6.05 -3.01
CA ALA A 324 -14.50 -4.85 -2.26
C ALA A 324 -15.80 -5.03 -1.46
N VAL A 325 -16.82 -5.66 -2.05
CA VAL A 325 -18.06 -6.02 -1.35
C VAL A 325 -17.78 -7.00 -0.21
N ILE A 326 -16.94 -8.01 -0.42
CA ILE A 326 -16.54 -8.93 0.65
C ILE A 326 -15.83 -8.18 1.78
N SER A 327 -14.93 -7.25 1.47
CA SER A 327 -14.26 -6.42 2.48
C SER A 327 -15.26 -5.58 3.29
N ILE A 328 -16.26 -4.99 2.64
CA ILE A 328 -17.36 -4.27 3.32
C ILE A 328 -18.10 -5.21 4.25
N CYS A 329 -18.46 -6.42 3.81
CA CYS A 329 -19.13 -7.39 4.68
C CYS A 329 -18.27 -7.79 5.88
N MET A 330 -16.96 -8.01 5.67
CA MET A 330 -16.01 -8.35 6.74
C MET A 330 -15.87 -7.26 7.80
N ALA A 331 -16.06 -6.00 7.44
CA ALA A 331 -16.03 -4.88 8.37
C ALA A 331 -17.06 -4.99 9.51
N PHE A 332 -18.17 -5.68 9.28
CA PHE A 332 -19.24 -5.84 10.26
C PHE A 332 -19.11 -7.09 11.13
N ILE A 333 -18.07 -7.90 10.94
CA ILE A 333 -17.85 -9.15 11.69
C ILE A 333 -17.00 -8.84 12.92
N GLY A 334 -17.64 -8.76 14.09
CA GLY A 334 -17.01 -8.42 15.37
C GLY A 334 -15.84 -9.33 15.75
N PRO A 335 -16.02 -10.67 15.72
CA PRO A 335 -14.94 -11.61 16.03
C PRO A 335 -13.72 -11.45 15.14
N LEU A 336 -13.91 -11.12 13.86
CA LEU A 336 -12.81 -10.89 12.92
C LEU A 336 -11.97 -9.68 13.35
N SER A 337 -12.63 -8.57 13.70
CA SER A 337 -11.95 -7.36 14.17
C SER A 337 -11.14 -7.60 15.45
N MET A 338 -11.67 -8.40 16.37
CA MET A 338 -10.99 -8.75 17.63
C MET A 338 -9.82 -9.71 17.40
N LEU A 339 -9.97 -10.69 16.51
CA LEU A 339 -8.90 -11.60 16.11
C LEU A 339 -7.72 -10.84 15.49
N ILE A 340 -7.99 -9.90 14.58
CA ILE A 340 -6.95 -9.05 13.97
C ILE A 340 -6.18 -8.26 15.05
N GLN A 341 -6.87 -7.68 16.02
CA GLN A 341 -6.24 -6.90 17.10
C GLN A 341 -5.48 -7.76 18.11
N SER A 342 -5.81 -9.05 18.21
CA SER A 342 -5.12 -10.00 19.09
C SER A 342 -3.81 -10.54 18.50
N ILE A 343 -3.47 -10.19 17.24
CA ILE A 343 -2.25 -10.69 16.59
C ILE A 343 -1.02 -10.16 17.35
N PRO A 344 -0.13 -11.04 17.86
CA PRO A 344 1.05 -10.61 18.60
C PRO A 344 2.07 -9.85 17.73
N GLY A 345 2.80 -8.93 18.36
CA GLY A 345 3.85 -8.15 17.70
C GLY A 345 4.91 -8.98 16.99
N ASN A 346 5.23 -10.19 17.50
CA ASN A 346 6.20 -11.10 16.89
C ASN A 346 5.74 -11.63 15.52
N VAL A 347 4.44 -11.89 15.36
CA VAL A 347 3.85 -12.29 14.07
C VAL A 347 3.85 -11.11 13.11
N ILE A 348 3.45 -9.92 13.60
CA ILE A 348 3.47 -8.68 12.82
C ILE A 348 4.88 -8.37 12.34
N GLY A 349 5.87 -8.48 13.21
CA GLY A 349 7.29 -8.29 12.87
C GLY A 349 7.75 -9.26 11.78
N GLY A 350 7.40 -10.55 11.87
CA GLY A 350 7.78 -11.54 10.86
C GLY A 350 7.19 -11.27 9.48
N VAL A 351 5.92 -10.84 9.43
CA VAL A 351 5.23 -10.50 8.17
C VAL A 351 5.71 -9.17 7.60
N THR A 352 5.81 -8.14 8.44
CA THR A 352 6.28 -6.81 8.03
C THR A 352 7.72 -6.83 7.56
N PHE A 353 8.58 -7.72 8.10
CA PHE A 353 9.94 -7.92 7.59
C PHE A 353 9.96 -8.24 6.10
N LEU A 354 9.12 -9.18 5.65
CA LEU A 354 9.02 -9.51 4.22
C LEU A 354 8.30 -8.42 3.44
N LEU A 355 7.17 -7.90 3.94
CA LEU A 355 6.37 -6.89 3.24
C LEU A 355 7.15 -5.60 2.99
N TYR A 356 7.84 -5.06 4.00
CA TYR A 356 8.64 -3.85 3.84
C TYR A 356 9.80 -4.06 2.88
N GLY A 357 10.44 -5.24 2.91
CA GLY A 357 11.42 -5.63 1.89
C GLY A 357 10.81 -5.64 0.48
N MET A 358 9.62 -6.23 0.30
CA MET A 358 8.92 -6.26 -0.98
C MET A 358 8.53 -4.86 -1.49
N ILE A 359 8.09 -3.96 -0.61
CA ILE A 359 7.82 -2.55 -0.95
C ILE A 359 9.11 -1.88 -1.44
N GLY A 360 10.22 -2.04 -0.70
CA GLY A 360 11.53 -1.55 -1.10
C GLY A 360 11.94 -2.04 -2.49
N THR A 361 11.82 -3.35 -2.73
CA THR A 361 12.15 -3.94 -4.04
C THR A 361 11.19 -3.55 -5.16
N SER A 362 9.95 -3.13 -4.83
CA SER A 362 8.98 -2.63 -5.84
C SER A 362 9.40 -1.27 -6.39
N GLY A 363 10.01 -0.42 -5.56
CA GLY A 363 10.67 0.81 -6.03
C GLY A 363 11.86 0.51 -6.95
N ILE A 364 12.68 -0.50 -6.61
CA ILE A 364 13.77 -0.96 -7.47
C ILE A 364 13.23 -1.50 -8.80
N ARG A 365 12.14 -2.27 -8.75
CA ARG A 365 11.48 -2.77 -9.95
C ARG A 365 11.03 -1.63 -10.87
N LEU A 366 10.52 -0.53 -10.34
CA LEU A 366 10.18 0.64 -11.15
C LEU A 366 11.41 1.19 -11.91
N LEU A 367 12.58 1.25 -11.27
CA LEU A 367 13.83 1.69 -11.91
C LEU A 367 14.20 0.77 -13.09
N VAL A 368 14.02 -0.55 -12.90
CA VAL A 368 14.30 -1.57 -13.93
C VAL A 368 13.26 -1.55 -15.06
N ASP A 369 11.97 -1.56 -14.74
CA ASP A 369 10.87 -1.59 -15.72
C ASP A 369 10.84 -0.29 -16.55
N SER A 370 11.23 0.84 -15.95
CA SER A 370 11.39 2.12 -16.64
C SER A 370 12.70 2.25 -17.42
N LYS A 371 13.59 1.24 -17.35
CA LYS A 371 14.90 1.21 -18.00
C LYS A 371 15.75 2.45 -17.69
N VAL A 372 15.84 2.80 -16.41
CA VAL A 372 16.66 3.94 -15.97
C VAL A 372 18.12 3.68 -16.33
N ASP A 373 18.69 4.53 -17.18
CA ASP A 373 20.10 4.46 -17.55
C ASP A 373 20.97 5.12 -16.48
N TYR A 374 21.72 4.31 -15.74
CA TYR A 374 22.65 4.75 -14.70
C TYR A 374 24.04 5.12 -15.24
N SER A 375 24.33 4.91 -16.53
CA SER A 375 25.49 5.53 -17.18
C SER A 375 25.31 7.05 -17.31
N ASN A 376 24.07 7.54 -17.29
CA ASN A 376 23.78 8.97 -17.14
C ASN A 376 24.00 9.41 -15.69
N SER A 377 24.95 10.34 -15.48
CA SER A 377 25.31 10.84 -14.16
C SER A 377 24.13 11.49 -13.41
N GLN A 378 23.17 12.10 -14.10
CA GLN A 378 22.00 12.72 -13.44
C GLN A 378 21.13 11.65 -12.75
N ASN A 379 20.86 10.54 -13.43
CA ASN A 379 20.07 9.45 -12.86
C ASN A 379 20.79 8.80 -11.67
N LEU A 380 22.10 8.58 -11.81
CA LEU A 380 22.94 8.00 -10.76
C LEU A 380 23.01 8.89 -9.52
N ILE A 381 23.30 10.18 -9.69
CA ILE A 381 23.36 11.14 -8.59
C ILE A 381 21.99 11.28 -7.93
N LEU A 382 20.92 11.42 -8.72
CA LEU A 382 19.57 11.59 -8.19
C LEU A 382 19.18 10.42 -7.28
N THR A 383 19.32 9.19 -7.77
CA THR A 383 19.00 7.98 -7.00
C THR A 383 19.86 7.89 -5.73
N SER A 384 21.17 8.12 -5.87
CA SER A 384 22.13 8.01 -4.76
C SER A 384 21.85 9.01 -3.65
N VAL A 385 21.64 10.29 -3.99
CA VAL A 385 21.40 11.34 -3.00
C VAL A 385 20.05 11.12 -2.31
N VAL A 386 19.02 10.70 -3.03
CA VAL A 386 17.72 10.37 -2.42
C VAL A 386 17.86 9.24 -1.42
N PHE A 387 18.54 8.14 -1.77
CA PHE A 387 18.75 7.02 -0.84
C PHE A 387 19.53 7.43 0.42
N ILE A 388 20.67 8.12 0.26
CA ILE A 388 21.48 8.54 1.40
C ILE A 388 20.72 9.55 2.27
N THR A 389 19.97 10.47 1.68
CA THR A 389 19.13 11.42 2.43
C THR A 389 18.11 10.68 3.30
N GLY A 390 17.43 9.67 2.75
CA GLY A 390 16.42 8.90 3.48
C GLY A 390 17.00 8.02 4.58
N LEU A 391 18.13 7.35 4.32
CA LEU A 391 18.67 6.32 5.21
C LEU A 391 19.72 6.83 6.21
N SER A 392 20.33 7.99 5.98
CA SER A 392 21.38 8.55 6.86
C SER A 392 20.89 9.01 8.23
N GLY A 393 19.57 9.18 8.39
CA GLY A 393 18.98 9.72 9.61
C GLY A 393 19.13 11.24 9.78
N ILE A 394 19.63 11.95 8.76
CA ILE A 394 19.67 13.42 8.72
C ILE A 394 18.26 13.97 8.86
N GLY A 395 18.10 14.99 9.70
CA GLY A 395 16.85 15.73 9.88
C GLY A 395 17.08 17.23 9.73
N ILE A 396 16.22 17.90 9.00
CA ILE A 396 16.23 19.37 8.85
C ILE A 396 14.99 19.93 9.54
N ASN A 397 15.19 20.90 10.42
CA ASN A 397 14.09 21.65 11.00
C ASN A 397 13.68 22.77 10.05
N PHE A 398 12.47 22.69 9.51
CA PHE A 398 11.90 23.69 8.61
C PHE A 398 10.58 24.18 9.20
N PHE A 399 10.51 25.47 9.56
CA PHE A 399 9.35 26.08 10.24
C PHE A 399 8.83 25.30 11.47
N GLY A 400 9.73 24.72 12.26
CA GLY A 400 9.37 23.92 13.44
C GLY A 400 8.88 22.50 13.14
N ILE A 401 8.94 22.07 11.88
CA ILE A 401 8.66 20.70 11.44
C ILE A 401 9.99 20.01 11.17
N GLN A 402 10.23 18.88 11.82
CA GLN A 402 11.41 18.06 11.55
C GLN A 402 11.16 17.20 10.32
N LEU A 403 11.81 17.53 9.20
CA LEU A 403 11.81 16.75 7.98
C LEU A 403 12.95 15.72 8.06
N LYS A 404 12.61 14.43 8.01
CA LYS A 404 13.56 13.31 8.09
C LYS A 404 13.12 12.18 7.15
N GLY A 405 14.02 11.26 6.85
CA GLY A 405 13.68 10.01 6.17
C GLY A 405 13.18 10.23 4.76
N MET A 406 12.23 9.40 4.32
CA MET A 406 11.59 9.44 3.01
C MET A 406 10.94 10.79 2.69
N VAL A 407 10.44 11.50 3.71
CA VAL A 407 9.87 12.84 3.54
C VAL A 407 10.93 13.82 3.07
N LEU A 408 12.05 13.91 3.78
CA LEU A 408 13.17 14.78 3.39
C LEU A 408 13.73 14.33 2.03
N ALA A 409 13.88 13.02 1.83
CA ALA A 409 14.37 12.46 0.59
C ALA A 409 13.48 12.80 -0.61
N SER A 410 12.15 12.79 -0.45
CA SER A 410 11.20 13.16 -1.51
C SER A 410 11.31 14.64 -1.88
N MET A 411 11.53 15.54 -0.90
CA MET A 411 11.75 16.96 -1.17
C MET A 411 13.08 17.19 -1.89
N VAL A 412 14.15 16.51 -1.45
CA VAL A 412 15.46 16.56 -2.12
C VAL A 412 15.35 16.02 -3.55
N ALA A 413 14.59 14.95 -3.77
CA ALA A 413 14.34 14.41 -5.10
C ALA A 413 13.72 15.46 -6.03
N VAL A 414 12.69 16.17 -5.57
CA VAL A 414 12.03 17.24 -6.33
C VAL A 414 13.00 18.39 -6.63
N ILE A 415 13.73 18.87 -5.62
CA ILE A 415 14.68 19.98 -5.77
C ILE A 415 15.78 19.64 -6.77
N LEU A 416 16.38 18.44 -6.66
CA LEU A 416 17.43 18.01 -7.58
C LEU A 416 16.89 17.80 -9.00
N SER A 417 15.70 17.21 -9.14
CA SER A 417 15.09 16.98 -10.47
C SER A 417 14.82 18.30 -11.19
N LEU A 418 14.27 19.29 -10.48
CA LEU A 418 14.08 20.64 -11.00
C LEU A 418 15.42 21.30 -11.35
N THR A 419 16.42 21.17 -10.48
CA THR A 419 17.77 21.74 -10.72
C THR A 419 18.39 21.16 -11.98
N PHE A 420 18.35 19.83 -12.16
CA PHE A 420 18.85 19.18 -13.38
C PHE A 420 18.07 19.60 -14.61
N HIS A 421 16.75 19.74 -14.53
CA HIS A 421 15.94 20.26 -15.62
C HIS A 421 16.36 21.68 -16.03
N PHE A 422 16.58 22.58 -15.07
CA PHE A 422 17.07 23.93 -15.35
C PHE A 422 18.48 23.91 -15.96
N LEU A 423 19.42 23.15 -15.41
CA LEU A 423 20.78 23.05 -15.94
C LEU A 423 20.80 22.51 -17.38
N ASN A 424 19.98 21.49 -17.68
CA ASN A 424 19.82 20.96 -19.03
C ASN A 424 19.28 22.03 -19.98
N LYS A 425 18.27 22.80 -19.55
CA LYS A 425 17.67 23.87 -20.35
C LYS A 425 18.67 24.99 -20.70
N PHE A 426 19.63 25.26 -19.82
CA PHE A 426 20.69 26.25 -20.04
C PHE A 426 21.96 25.65 -20.67
N GLY A 427 21.98 24.36 -21.03
CA GLY A 427 23.14 23.71 -21.63
C GLY A 427 24.36 23.63 -20.72
N LEU A 428 24.17 23.69 -19.40
CA LEU A 428 25.24 23.70 -18.40
C LEU A 428 25.67 22.30 -17.95
N THR A 429 25.11 21.25 -18.55
CA THR A 429 25.33 19.86 -18.17
C THR A 429 26.33 19.16 -19.07
N ASN A 430 27.12 18.25 -18.50
CA ASN A 430 28.14 17.47 -19.20
C ASN A 430 27.61 16.43 -20.20
N ASN A 431 26.30 16.34 -20.40
CA ASN A 431 25.66 15.43 -21.35
C ASN A 431 25.78 15.99 -22.77
N LYS A 432 26.96 15.88 -23.38
CA LYS A 432 27.17 15.99 -24.83
C LYS A 432 27.46 14.61 -25.42
#